data_AF-A0A967VR63-F1
#
_entry.id   AF-A0A967VR63-F1
#
_cell.length_a   1.000
_cell.length_b   1.000
_cell.length_c   1.000
_cell.angle_alpha   90.00
_cell.angle_beta   90.00
_cell.angle_gamma   90.00
#
_symmetry.space_group_name_H-M   'P 1'
#
loop_
_entity.id
_entity.type
_entity.pdbx_description
1 polymer ?
#
loop_
_entity_poly.entity_id
_entity_poly.type
_entity_poly.pdbx_seq_one_letter_code
_entity_poly.pdbx_strand_id
1 'polypeptide(L)' 'MSDTIRSEKELDVRVIPPPEKHPTIFRMFESLAPGEHFVLINDH' A
#
# COMPACT_ATOMS: atom_id res chain seq x y z
N MET A 1 16.94 20.08 -9.34
CA MET A 1 16.32 19.28 -8.26
C MET A 1 15.70 18.09 -8.96
N SER A 2 16.38 16.95 -8.91
CA SER A 2 15.99 15.78 -9.68
C SER A 2 15.04 14.96 -8.82
N ASP A 3 13.75 15.06 -9.09
CA ASP A 3 12.77 14.11 -8.58
C ASP A 3 13.05 12.76 -9.24
N THR A 4 13.87 11.97 -8.54
CA THR A 4 14.01 10.54 -8.78
C THR A 4 12.61 9.95 -8.73
N ILE A 5 12.17 9.34 -9.83
CA ILE A 5 10.96 8.53 -9.87
C ILE A 5 11.13 7.42 -8.82
N ARG A 6 10.58 7.65 -7.62
CA ARG A 6 10.44 6.63 -6.61
C ARG A 6 9.38 5.69 -7.15
N SER A 7 9.74 4.42 -7.34
CA SER A 7 8.75 3.36 -7.47
C SER A 7 8.00 3.30 -6.13
N GLU A 8 6.98 4.14 -5.98
CA GLU A 8 6.11 4.14 -4.80
C GLU A 8 5.51 2.74 -4.66
N LYS A 9 5.54 2.19 -3.45
CA LYS A 9 5.01 0.86 -3.18
C LYS A 9 3.49 0.96 -3.28
N GLU A 10 2.88 0.29 -4.25
CA GLU A 10 1.42 0.27 -4.43
C GLU A 10 0.82 -1.01 -3.84
N LEU A 11 -0.28 -0.88 -3.11
CA LEU A 11 -1.14 -1.97 -2.67
C LEU A 11 -2.51 -1.79 -3.32
N ASP A 12 -2.77 -2.57 -4.37
CA ASP A 12 -4.09 -2.62 -5.01
C ASP A 12 -4.97 -3.69 -4.32
N VAL A 13 -6.00 -3.24 -3.62
CA VAL A 13 -6.95 -4.14 -2.92
C VAL A 13 -8.20 -4.44 -3.72
N ARG A 14 -8.36 -3.89 -4.94
CA ARG A 14 -9.51 -4.17 -5.80
C ARG A 14 -9.55 -5.64 -6.24
N VAL A 15 -8.38 -6.25 -6.34
CA VAL A 15 -8.19 -7.67 -6.71
C VAL A 15 -8.22 -8.62 -5.49
N ILE A 16 -8.26 -8.08 -4.27
CA ILE A 16 -8.23 -8.87 -3.03
C ILE A 16 -9.67 -9.17 -2.58
N PRO A 17 -10.01 -10.43 -2.21
CA PRO A 17 -11.32 -10.77 -1.69
C PRO A 17 -11.73 -9.88 -0.51
N PRO A 18 -13.02 -9.47 -0.38
CA PRO A 18 -13.47 -8.58 0.69
C PRO A 18 -13.00 -8.95 2.12
N PRO A 19 -13.07 -10.22 2.57
CA PRO A 19 -12.61 -10.57 3.91
C PRO A 19 -11.09 -10.44 4.10
N GLU A 20 -10.32 -10.42 3.02
CA GLU A 20 -8.85 -10.37 3.04
C GLU A 20 -8.29 -8.96 2.85
N LYS A 21 -9.10 -7.99 2.39
CA LYS A 21 -8.67 -6.60 2.15
C LYS A 21 -8.06 -5.98 3.42
N HIS A 22 -8.84 -5.91 4.51
CA HIS A 22 -8.38 -5.28 5.76
C HIS A 22 -7.19 -5.97 6.41
N PRO A 23 -7.17 -7.31 6.57
CA PRO A 23 -5.98 -8.00 7.07
C PRO A 23 -4.72 -7.71 6.24
N THR A 24 -4.84 -7.58 4.92
CA THR A 24 -3.70 -7.30 4.04
C THR A 24 -3.19 -5.87 4.19
N ILE A 25 -4.08 -4.89 4.27
CA ILE A 25 -3.73 -3.48 4.49
C ILE A 25 -2.99 -3.32 5.82
N PHE A 26 -3.49 -3.93 6.91
CA PHE A 26 -2.87 -3.78 8.23
C PHE A 26 -1.50 -4.44 8.30
N ARG A 27 -1.33 -5.66 7.76
CA ARG A 27 -0.01 -6.28 7.68
C ARG A 27 0.99 -5.44 6.89
N MET A 28 0.55 -4.84 5.78
CA MET A 28 1.40 -3.96 4.98
C MET A 28 1.80 -2.71 5.76
N PHE A 29 0.86 -2.06 6.45
CA PHE A 29 1.14 -0.89 7.28
C PHE A 29 2.08 -1.19 8.45
N GLU A 30 1.86 -2.30 9.17
CA GLU A 30 2.73 -2.74 10.27
C GLU A 30 4.16 -3.05 9.81
N SER A 31 4.36 -3.36 8.53
CA SER A 31 5.68 -3.63 7.96
C SER A 31 6.49 -2.38 7.61
N LEU A 32 5.92 -1.19 7.70
CA LEU A 32 6.60 0.06 7.33
C LEU A 32 7.64 0.48 8.37
N ALA A 33 8.83 0.84 7.90
CA ALA A 33 9.81 1.55 8.72
C ALA A 33 9.46 3.05 8.84
N PRO A 34 10.00 3.77 9.84
CA PRO A 34 9.80 5.21 9.95
C PRO A 34 10.22 5.96 8.67
N GLY A 35 9.29 6.73 8.12
CA GLY A 35 9.49 7.49 6.88
C GLY A 35 9.12 6.73 5.60
N GLU A 36 8.78 5.44 5.69
CA GLU A 36 8.22 4.70 4.57
C GLU A 36 6.72 4.98 4.41
N HIS A 37 6.25 4.79 3.19
CA HIS A 37 4.85 4.92 2.82
C HIS A 37 4.54 3.95 1.68
N PHE A 38 3.25 3.70 1.48
CA PHE A 38 2.73 2.99 0.32
C PHE A 38 1.42 3.66 -0.13
N VAL A 39 1.07 3.48 -1.39
CA VAL A 39 -0.18 3.95 -1.99
C VAL A 39 -1.20 2.83 -1.93
N LEU A 40 -2.36 3.08 -1.34
CA LEU A 40 -3.47 2.14 -1.29
C LEU A 40 -4.46 2.46 -2.42
N ILE A 41 -4.65 1.53 -3.36
CA ILE A 41 -5.67 1.64 -4.42
C ILE A 41 -6.88 0.82 -4.00
N ASN A 42 -8.00 1.49 -3.75
CA ASN A 42 -9.26 0.89 -3.30
C ASN A 42 -10.44 1.41 -4.11
N ASP A 43 -11.42 0.55 -4.37
CA ASP A 43 -12.65 0.83 -5.11
C ASP A 43 -13.86 0.74 -4.17
N HIS A 44 -14.10 1.79 -3.37
CA HIS A 44 -15.31 1.83 -2.55
C HIS A 44 -16.45 2.57 -3.25
#